data_AF-A0A396JM48-F1
#
_entry.id   AF-A0A396JM48-F1
#
_cell.length_a   1.000
_cell.length_b   1.000
_cell.length_c   1.000
_cell.angle_alpha   90.00
_cell.angle_beta   90.00
_cell.angle_gamma   90.00
#
_symmetry.space_group_name_H-M   'P 1'
#
loop_
_entity.id
_entity.type
_entity.pdbx_description
1 polymer ?
#
loop_
_entity_poly.entity_id
_entity_poly.type
_entity_poly.pdbx_seq_one_letter_code
_entity_poly.pdbx_strand_id
1 'polypeptide(L)'
;MLVDSNASTILYYVLLRADGERECSLFRNPSANMLLYSEVDRKLIKKAKIFHYGSIGLIDEQCKASYLAALSFAKTCDCILSYDPKLRLELWPSAEAARKGIMSIWNLADVIKISKDEITHLIDAGDPCDDDDGEVRGLNVEPVDTTGVGDAFVSGILYYIASDPSIFKDEKRLRKALYFARVCGAIMVTKRGAISALPTKDDVLQYKMQ
;
A
#
# COMPACT_ATOMS: atom_id res chain seq x y z
N MET A 1 -19.28 3.52 9.25
CA MET A 1 -18.52 4.56 8.51
C MET A 1 -18.68 5.86 9.28
N LEU A 2 -17.58 6.50 9.67
CA LEU A 2 -17.63 7.84 10.27
C LEU A 2 -17.69 8.87 9.14
N VAL A 3 -18.47 9.93 9.34
CA VAL A 3 -18.67 11.00 8.35
C VAL A 3 -18.39 12.33 9.04
N ASP A 4 -17.54 13.15 8.44
CA ASP A 4 -17.28 14.52 8.89
C ASP A 4 -18.11 15.48 8.03
N SER A 5 -18.99 16.26 8.65
CA SER A 5 -19.83 17.25 7.96
C SER A 5 -19.10 18.57 7.69
N ASN A 6 -17.93 18.79 8.30
CA ASN A 6 -17.21 20.06 8.27
C ASN A 6 -16.00 20.06 7.32
N ALA A 7 -15.67 18.90 6.73
CA ALA A 7 -14.55 18.77 5.81
C ALA A 7 -14.90 17.90 4.60
N SER A 8 -14.43 18.32 3.44
CA SER A 8 -14.63 17.59 2.19
C SER A 8 -13.82 16.30 2.17
N THR A 9 -14.30 15.30 1.42
CA THR A 9 -13.49 14.14 1.07
C THR A 9 -12.32 14.58 0.18
N ILE A 10 -11.15 13.97 0.38
CA ILE A 10 -9.96 14.24 -0.44
C ILE A 10 -10.24 13.97 -1.92
N LEU A 11 -9.75 14.84 -2.80
CA LEU A 11 -9.84 14.66 -4.24
C LEU A 11 -8.44 14.50 -4.83
N TYR A 12 -8.25 13.46 -5.62
CA TYR A 12 -7.02 13.21 -6.36
C TYR A 12 -7.33 13.16 -7.84
N TYR A 13 -6.84 14.15 -8.58
CA TYR A 13 -6.95 14.20 -10.03
C TYR A 13 -5.73 13.50 -10.64
N VAL A 14 -6.01 12.59 -11.57
CA VAL A 14 -4.99 11.90 -12.36
C VAL A 14 -5.27 12.21 -13.82
N LEU A 15 -4.36 12.95 -14.45
CA LEU A 15 -4.38 13.26 -15.87
C LEU A 15 -3.36 12.36 -16.56
N LEU A 16 -3.84 11.53 -17.48
CA LEU A 16 -2.96 10.75 -18.35
C LEU A 16 -2.65 11.58 -19.59
N ARG A 17 -1.39 11.98 -19.74
CA ARG A 17 -0.90 12.74 -20.88
C ARG A 17 -0.71 11.82 -22.09
N ALA A 18 -0.63 12.42 -23.28
CA ALA A 18 -0.51 11.68 -24.54
C ALA A 18 0.83 10.94 -24.69
N ASP A 19 1.87 11.37 -23.97
CA ASP A 19 3.17 10.71 -23.84
C ASP A 19 3.15 9.52 -22.86
N GLY A 20 2.01 9.24 -22.22
CA GLY A 20 1.85 8.18 -21.22
C GLY A 20 2.23 8.61 -19.79
N GLU A 21 2.78 9.81 -19.63
CA GLU A 21 3.12 10.39 -18.32
C GLU A 21 1.87 10.80 -17.55
N ARG A 22 2.00 10.86 -16.23
CA ARG A 22 0.91 11.22 -15.33
C ARG A 22 1.16 12.59 -14.74
N GLU A 23 0.13 13.41 -14.77
CA GLU A 23 0.08 14.62 -13.98
C GLU A 23 -0.97 14.43 -12.90
N CYS A 24 -0.53 14.48 -11.64
CA CYS A 24 -1.37 14.25 -10.49
C CYS A 24 -1.52 15.54 -9.69
N SER A 25 -2.74 15.84 -9.28
CA SER A 25 -3.03 16.98 -8.41
C SER A 25 -3.89 16.53 -7.24
N LEU A 26 -3.44 16.82 -6.02
CA LEU A 26 -4.16 16.48 -4.80
C LEU A 26 -4.81 17.72 -4.20
N PHE A 27 -6.12 17.70 -4.05
CA PHE A 27 -6.88 18.73 -3.35
C PHE A 27 -7.17 18.25 -1.94
N ARG A 28 -6.42 18.83 -1.00
CA ARG A 28 -6.38 18.45 0.40
C ARG A 28 -6.32 19.73 1.26
N ASN A 29 -7.44 20.46 1.41
CA ASN A 29 -7.45 21.75 2.12
C ASN A 29 -8.78 22.12 2.83
N PRO A 30 -8.86 21.94 4.16
CA PRO A 30 -8.55 20.68 4.83
C PRO A 30 -9.57 19.60 4.40
N SER A 31 -9.13 18.35 4.28
CA SER A 31 -10.00 17.22 3.98
C SER A 31 -10.24 16.34 5.20
N ALA A 32 -11.35 15.59 5.21
CA ALA A 32 -11.79 14.80 6.36
C ALA A 32 -10.72 13.84 6.92
N ASN A 33 -9.84 13.31 6.06
CA ASN A 33 -8.75 12.42 6.49
C ASN A 33 -7.64 13.11 7.29
N MET A 34 -7.53 14.45 7.24
CA MET A 34 -6.59 15.23 8.04
C MET A 34 -7.14 15.53 9.44
N LEU A 35 -8.46 15.65 9.55
CA LEU A 35 -9.12 16.09 10.78
C LEU A 35 -9.57 14.93 11.68
N LEU A 36 -9.11 13.71 11.39
CA LEU A 36 -9.54 12.50 12.09
C LEU A 36 -9.03 12.50 13.55
N TYR A 37 -9.87 13.00 14.45
CA TYR A 37 -9.60 13.07 15.90
C TYR A 37 -10.47 12.11 16.72
N SER A 38 -11.42 11.41 16.09
CA SER A 38 -12.31 10.47 16.75
C SER A 38 -11.55 9.23 17.22
N GLU A 39 -11.96 8.67 18.37
CA GLU A 39 -11.40 7.42 18.88
C GLU A 39 -11.45 6.31 17.82
N VAL A 40 -10.28 5.70 17.63
CA VAL A 40 -10.11 4.51 16.79
C VAL A 40 -11.02 3.41 17.32
N ASP A 41 -11.85 2.80 16.47
CA ASP A 41 -12.69 1.66 16.88
C ASP A 41 -11.83 0.43 17.14
N ARG A 42 -11.40 0.30 18.40
CA ARG A 42 -10.60 -0.81 18.90
C ARG A 42 -11.31 -2.15 18.75
N LYS A 43 -12.65 -2.19 18.71
CA LYS A 43 -13.39 -3.45 18.54
C LYS A 43 -13.23 -3.99 17.13
N LEU A 44 -13.11 -3.13 16.13
CA LEU A 44 -12.80 -3.54 14.75
C LEU A 44 -11.37 -4.06 14.64
N ILE A 45 -10.40 -3.35 15.21
CA ILE A 45 -8.98 -3.78 15.18
C ILE A 45 -8.81 -5.14 15.85
N LYS A 46 -9.44 -5.40 17.00
CA LYS A 46 -9.39 -6.71 17.68
C LYS A 46 -9.88 -7.88 16.84
N LYS A 47 -10.74 -7.64 15.84
CA LYS A 47 -11.27 -8.68 14.94
C LYS A 47 -10.41 -8.87 13.70
N ALA A 48 -9.47 -7.96 13.44
CA ALA A 48 -8.65 -7.98 12.24
C ALA A 48 -7.52 -9.00 12.37
N LYS A 49 -7.26 -9.75 11.30
CA LYS A 49 -6.06 -10.59 11.18
C LYS A 49 -4.83 -9.79 10.72
N ILE A 50 -5.09 -8.76 9.92
CA ILE A 50 -4.06 -7.92 9.29
C ILE A 50 -4.45 -6.47 9.50
N PHE A 51 -3.49 -5.65 9.91
CA PHE A 51 -3.59 -4.20 9.92
C PHE A 51 -2.66 -3.65 8.84
N HIS A 52 -3.23 -3.19 7.72
CA HIS A 52 -2.48 -2.60 6.63
C HIS A 52 -2.45 -1.08 6.73
N TYR A 53 -1.28 -0.48 6.54
CA TYR A 53 -1.06 0.95 6.75
C TYR A 53 -0.03 1.53 5.77
N GLY A 54 0.01 2.86 5.66
CA GLY A 54 0.89 3.59 4.75
C GLY A 54 1.24 4.99 5.26
N SER A 55 2.19 5.68 4.63
CA SER A 55 2.84 6.83 5.27
C SER A 55 2.00 8.11 5.35
N ILE A 56 0.93 8.24 4.57
CA ILE A 56 0.14 9.49 4.46
C ILE A 56 -0.46 9.97 5.79
N GLY A 57 -0.73 9.04 6.72
CA GLY A 57 -1.24 9.34 8.06
C GLY A 57 -0.23 10.01 8.99
N LEU A 58 1.06 10.04 8.60
CA LEU A 58 2.14 10.65 9.37
C LEU A 58 2.42 12.11 8.98
N ILE A 59 1.85 12.58 7.88
CA ILE A 59 2.15 13.89 7.29
C ILE A 59 1.54 15.01 8.13
N ASP A 60 0.27 14.86 8.50
CA ASP A 60 -0.48 15.87 9.23
C ASP A 60 -0.46 15.55 10.73
N GLU A 61 0.02 16.48 11.55
CA GLU A 61 0.15 16.30 12.99
C GLU A 61 -1.20 16.05 13.69
N GLN A 62 -2.31 16.56 13.14
CA GLN A 62 -3.63 16.43 13.76
C GLN A 62 -4.15 14.99 13.68
N CYS A 63 -3.94 14.29 12.57
CA CYS A 63 -4.35 12.88 12.44
C CYS A 63 -3.28 11.88 12.91
N LYS A 64 -2.02 12.30 13.01
CA LYS A 64 -0.87 11.45 13.33
C LYS A 64 -1.00 10.74 14.68
N ALA A 65 -1.48 11.43 15.72
CA ALA A 65 -1.66 10.83 17.04
C ALA A 65 -2.66 9.66 17.01
N SER A 66 -3.83 9.86 16.38
CA SER A 66 -4.85 8.82 16.19
C SER A 66 -4.32 7.65 15.35
N TYR A 67 -3.57 7.95 14.30
CA TYR A 67 -2.96 6.96 13.42
C TYR A 67 -1.95 6.07 14.17
N LEU A 68 -1.03 6.69 14.92
CA LEU A 68 -0.05 5.95 15.74
C LEU A 68 -0.71 5.17 16.87
N ALA A 69 -1.79 5.69 17.45
CA ALA A 69 -2.57 4.96 18.46
C ALA A 69 -3.25 3.72 17.86
N ALA A 70 -3.80 3.81 16.65
CA ALA A 70 -4.38 2.67 15.94
C ALA A 70 -3.32 1.59 15.66
N LEU A 71 -2.17 1.99 15.12
CA LEU A 71 -1.06 1.09 14.82
C LEU A 71 -0.51 0.41 16.08
N SER A 72 -0.29 1.19 17.15
CA SER A 72 0.17 0.65 18.43
C SER A 72 -0.82 -0.34 19.01
N PHE A 73 -2.11 -0.05 18.91
CA PHE A 73 -3.15 -0.96 19.39
C PHE A 73 -3.25 -2.24 18.54
N ALA A 74 -3.12 -2.14 17.22
CA ALA A 74 -3.07 -3.30 16.34
C ALA A 74 -1.90 -4.23 16.68
N LYS A 75 -0.73 -3.67 17.01
CA LYS A 75 0.44 -4.42 17.50
C LYS A 75 0.13 -5.23 18.76
N THR A 76 -0.69 -4.70 19.68
CA THR A 76 -1.11 -5.43 20.89
C THR A 76 -2.17 -6.51 20.64
N CYS A 77 -2.80 -6.52 19.46
CA CYS A 77 -3.88 -7.44 19.12
C CYS A 77 -3.40 -8.66 18.32
N ASP A 78 -2.08 -8.89 18.21
CA ASP A 78 -1.49 -9.98 17.41
C ASP A 78 -1.90 -9.93 15.92
N CYS A 79 -2.19 -8.72 15.42
CA CYS A 79 -2.42 -8.49 14.00
C CYS A 79 -1.09 -8.55 13.25
N ILE A 80 -1.08 -9.16 12.06
CA ILE A 80 0.02 -8.99 11.11
C ILE A 80 0.02 -7.54 10.64
N LEU A 81 1.15 -6.86 10.81
CA LEU A 81 1.35 -5.46 10.46
C LEU A 81 1.95 -5.35 9.06
N SER A 82 1.12 -4.95 8.09
CA SER A 82 1.55 -4.77 6.70
C SER A 82 1.74 -3.29 6.37
N TYR A 83 2.92 -2.93 5.89
CA TYR A 83 3.27 -1.56 5.55
C TYR A 83 3.53 -1.41 4.05
N ASP A 84 2.89 -0.40 3.44
CA ASP A 84 3.23 0.10 2.11
C ASP A 84 3.42 1.63 2.23
N PRO A 85 4.68 2.13 2.25
CA PRO A 85 4.95 3.55 2.45
C PRO A 85 4.18 4.45 1.49
N LYS A 86 4.01 4.03 0.23
CA LYS A 86 3.36 4.80 -0.84
C LYS A 86 3.87 6.23 -0.88
N LEU A 87 5.19 6.39 -1.04
CA LEU A 87 5.82 7.70 -1.02
C LEU A 87 5.15 8.64 -2.05
N ARG A 88 4.83 9.85 -1.59
CA ARG A 88 4.34 10.96 -2.40
C ARG A 88 5.08 12.20 -1.94
N LEU A 89 6.25 12.45 -2.54
CA LEU A 89 7.15 13.52 -2.10
C LEU A 89 6.46 14.89 -2.07
N GLU A 90 5.52 15.15 -3.00
CA GLU A 90 4.77 16.42 -3.05
C GLU A 90 3.95 16.72 -1.79
N LEU A 91 3.65 15.70 -0.97
CA LEU A 91 2.83 15.86 0.23
C LEU A 91 3.65 16.13 1.49
N TRP A 92 4.97 15.94 1.41
CA TRP A 92 5.86 16.13 2.55
C TRP A 92 6.56 17.49 2.48
N PRO A 93 6.91 18.10 3.63
CA PRO A 93 7.64 19.36 3.64
C PRO A 93 9.02 19.28 2.95
N SER A 94 9.66 18.12 2.98
CA SER A 94 10.90 17.83 2.27
C SER A 94 11.10 16.32 2.11
N ALA A 95 12.06 15.91 1.27
CA ALA A 95 12.44 14.49 1.12
C ALA A 95 12.98 13.91 2.44
N GLU A 96 13.73 14.70 3.21
CA GLU A 96 14.25 14.30 4.52
C GLU A 96 13.13 14.11 5.54
N ALA A 97 12.12 15.00 5.53
CA ALA A 97 10.94 14.86 6.37
C ALA A 97 10.15 13.60 6.01
N ALA A 98 9.99 13.32 4.70
CA ALA A 98 9.37 12.10 4.20
C ALA A 98 10.10 10.85 4.69
N ARG A 99 11.42 10.81 4.50
CA ARG A 99 12.26 9.70 4.94
C ARG A 99 12.17 9.50 6.45
N LYS A 100 12.34 10.56 7.24
CA LYS A 100 12.25 10.48 8.71
C LYS A 100 10.88 9.97 9.17
N GLY A 101 9.81 10.48 8.57
CA GLY A 101 8.45 10.04 8.85
C GLY A 101 8.24 8.57 8.52
N ILE A 102 8.53 8.17 7.28
CA ILE A 102 8.38 6.80 6.78
C ILE A 102 9.18 5.81 7.63
N MET A 103 10.44 6.15 7.94
CA MET A 103 11.33 5.27 8.71
C MET A 103 10.94 5.18 10.18
N SER A 104 10.21 6.15 10.74
CA SER A 104 9.82 6.16 12.16
C SER A 104 8.90 4.99 12.57
N ILE A 105 8.18 4.41 11.61
CA ILE A 105 7.29 3.26 11.83
C ILE A 105 7.76 1.99 11.10
N TRP A 106 8.93 2.02 10.44
CA TRP A 106 9.43 0.95 9.59
C TRP A 106 9.56 -0.39 10.33
N ASN A 107 10.21 -0.37 11.48
CA ASN A 107 10.48 -1.56 12.31
C ASN A 107 9.24 -2.06 13.08
N LEU A 108 8.06 -1.49 12.83
CA LEU A 108 6.81 -2.00 13.35
C LEU A 108 6.16 -3.01 12.40
N ALA A 109 6.55 -3.06 11.13
CA ALA A 109 5.95 -3.93 10.13
C ALA A 109 6.48 -5.37 10.23
N ASP A 110 5.60 -6.34 10.02
CA ASP A 110 5.96 -7.73 9.74
C ASP A 110 6.19 -7.95 8.24
N VAL A 111 5.49 -7.19 7.39
CA VAL A 111 5.62 -7.25 5.93
C VAL A 111 5.68 -5.83 5.38
N ILE A 112 6.73 -5.54 4.61
CA ILE A 112 6.89 -4.27 3.92
C ILE A 112 6.83 -4.52 2.41
N LYS A 113 5.93 -3.82 1.72
CA LYS A 113 6.00 -3.70 0.27
C LYS A 113 6.60 -2.33 -0.04
N ILE A 114 7.63 -2.33 -0.87
CA ILE A 114 8.31 -1.11 -1.34
C ILE A 114 8.65 -1.27 -2.82
N SER A 115 8.54 -0.20 -3.59
CA SER A 115 8.99 -0.17 -4.99
C SER A 115 10.47 0.22 -5.10
N LYS A 116 11.10 -0.10 -6.23
CA LYS A 116 12.50 0.29 -6.49
C LYS A 116 12.70 1.80 -6.40
N ASP A 117 11.75 2.58 -6.92
CA ASP A 117 11.82 4.04 -6.86
C ASP A 117 11.69 4.56 -5.42
N GLU A 118 10.91 3.91 -4.57
CA GLU A 118 10.84 4.28 -3.15
C GLU A 118 12.13 3.94 -2.40
N ILE A 119 12.80 2.82 -2.74
CA ILE A 119 14.07 2.43 -2.13
C ILE A 119 15.13 3.52 -2.33
N THR A 120 15.25 4.07 -3.54
CA THR A 120 16.26 5.10 -3.84
C THR A 120 16.09 6.39 -3.04
N HIS A 121 14.87 6.69 -2.58
CA HIS A 121 14.58 7.84 -1.73
C HIS A 121 14.69 7.57 -0.22
N LEU A 122 14.60 6.30 0.19
CA LEU A 122 14.49 5.93 1.61
C LEU A 122 15.75 5.29 2.17
N ILE A 123 16.52 4.58 1.35
CA ILE A 123 17.66 3.78 1.77
C ILE A 123 18.92 4.30 1.09
N ASP A 124 19.85 4.83 1.89
CA ASP A 124 21.11 5.39 1.38
C ASP A 124 22.09 4.29 0.90
N ALA A 125 21.83 3.02 1.25
CA ALA A 125 22.75 1.89 1.14
C ALA A 125 22.67 1.11 -0.20
N GLY A 126 21.90 1.55 -1.19
CA GLY A 126 21.67 0.78 -2.41
C GLY A 126 20.62 -0.34 -2.22
N ASP A 127 20.54 -1.27 -3.18
CA ASP A 127 19.59 -2.40 -3.15
C ASP A 127 19.88 -3.27 -1.91
N PRO A 128 18.94 -3.44 -0.96
CA PRO A 128 19.16 -4.14 0.31
C PRO A 128 19.21 -5.67 0.13
N CYS A 129 19.62 -6.14 -1.05
CA CYS A 129 19.63 -7.55 -1.37
C CYS A 129 20.73 -8.30 -0.57
N ASP A 130 20.32 -9.28 0.24
CA ASP A 130 21.15 -10.18 1.05
C ASP A 130 21.08 -11.65 0.54
N ASP A 131 21.84 -12.57 1.14
CA ASP A 131 21.92 -13.98 0.72
C ASP A 131 20.58 -14.77 0.80
N ASP A 132 19.58 -14.26 1.52
CA ASP A 132 18.24 -14.86 1.67
C ASP A 132 17.21 -14.36 0.64
N ASP A 133 17.64 -13.64 -0.40
CA ASP A 133 16.73 -13.08 -1.38
C ASP A 133 16.21 -14.07 -2.42
N GLY A 134 14.97 -13.83 -2.82
CA GLY A 134 14.34 -14.52 -3.94
C GLY A 134 13.87 -13.55 -5.01
N GLU A 135 14.23 -13.80 -6.26
CA GLU A 135 13.66 -13.07 -7.40
C GLU A 135 12.41 -13.78 -7.95
N VAL A 136 11.41 -12.98 -8.30
CA VAL A 136 10.26 -13.40 -9.10
C VAL A 136 10.11 -12.48 -10.32
N ARG A 137 10.25 -13.04 -11.52
CA ARG A 137 10.13 -12.24 -12.76
C ARG A 137 8.75 -11.62 -12.93
N GLY A 138 8.69 -10.41 -13.46
CA GLY A 138 7.45 -9.76 -13.84
C GLY A 138 6.66 -10.55 -14.89
N LEU A 139 5.36 -10.29 -14.98
CA LEU A 139 4.52 -10.78 -16.07
C LEU A 139 4.59 -9.76 -17.22
N ASN A 140 4.73 -10.24 -18.46
CA ASN A 140 4.76 -9.37 -19.62
C ASN A 140 3.32 -9.03 -20.02
N VAL A 141 2.95 -7.74 -19.94
CA VAL A 141 1.62 -7.22 -20.27
C VAL A 141 1.77 -5.81 -20.82
N GLU A 142 1.03 -5.47 -21.87
CA GLU A 142 0.99 -4.10 -22.39
C GLU A 142 0.23 -3.18 -21.44
N PRO A 143 0.85 -2.11 -20.92
CA PRO A 143 0.23 -1.26 -19.93
C PRO A 143 -0.74 -0.25 -20.56
N VAL A 144 -1.96 -0.16 -20.04
CA VAL A 144 -2.95 0.89 -20.34
C VAL A 144 -2.94 1.96 -19.26
N ASP A 145 -2.89 1.56 -17.99
CA ASP A 145 -2.85 2.46 -16.83
C ASP A 145 -2.24 1.74 -15.61
N THR A 146 -1.11 2.21 -15.10
CA THR A 146 -0.46 1.68 -13.90
C THR A 146 -1.08 2.13 -12.56
N THR A 147 -2.17 2.91 -12.57
CA THR A 147 -2.81 3.40 -11.34
C THR A 147 -3.38 2.24 -10.54
N GLY A 148 -2.96 2.13 -9.27
CA GLY A 148 -3.44 1.08 -8.37
C GLY A 148 -2.81 -0.30 -8.60
N VAL A 149 -1.83 -0.45 -9.51
CA VAL A 149 -1.11 -1.74 -9.70
C VAL A 149 -0.43 -2.19 -8.42
N GLY A 150 0.20 -1.28 -7.69
CA GLY A 150 0.80 -1.57 -6.37
C GLY A 150 -0.26 -2.01 -5.35
N ASP A 151 -1.43 -1.37 -5.34
CA ASP A 151 -2.55 -1.71 -4.47
C ASP A 151 -3.14 -3.09 -4.79
N ALA A 152 -3.26 -3.42 -6.07
CA ALA A 152 -3.71 -4.73 -6.55
C ALA A 152 -2.72 -5.83 -6.14
N PHE A 153 -1.42 -5.57 -6.28
CA PHE A 153 -0.37 -6.47 -5.81
C PHE A 153 -0.47 -6.70 -4.30
N VAL A 154 -0.50 -5.63 -3.50
CA VAL A 154 -0.62 -5.72 -2.04
C VAL A 154 -1.89 -6.49 -1.66
N SER A 155 -3.03 -6.16 -2.27
CA SER A 155 -4.30 -6.86 -2.02
C SER A 155 -4.20 -8.36 -2.29
N GLY A 156 -3.53 -8.76 -3.37
CA GLY A 156 -3.29 -10.17 -3.70
C GLY A 156 -2.42 -10.89 -2.66
N ILE A 157 -1.36 -10.25 -2.16
CA ILE A 157 -0.52 -10.82 -1.10
C ILE A 157 -1.30 -10.93 0.22
N LEU A 158 -2.00 -9.85 0.62
CA LEU A 158 -2.76 -9.82 1.87
C LEU A 158 -3.90 -10.85 1.87
N TYR A 159 -4.52 -11.10 0.72
CA TYR A 159 -5.51 -12.17 0.57
C TYR A 159 -4.95 -13.54 0.95
N TYR A 160 -3.73 -13.86 0.50
CA TYR A 160 -3.06 -15.11 0.84
C TYR A 160 -2.62 -15.14 2.30
N ILE A 161 -2.00 -14.07 2.81
CA ILE A 161 -1.60 -13.96 4.22
C ILE A 161 -2.80 -14.18 5.15
N ALA A 162 -3.95 -13.57 4.85
CA ALA A 162 -5.15 -13.67 5.67
C ALA A 162 -5.74 -15.10 5.69
N SER A 163 -5.49 -15.85 4.62
CA SER A 163 -5.96 -17.22 4.44
C SER A 163 -5.02 -18.24 5.08
N ASP A 164 -3.71 -18.01 4.99
CA ASP A 164 -2.68 -18.94 5.47
C ASP A 164 -1.39 -18.18 5.88
N PRO A 165 -1.22 -17.84 7.17
CA PRO A 165 -0.02 -17.19 7.67
C PRO A 165 1.25 -18.05 7.58
N SER A 166 1.14 -19.36 7.32
CA SER A 166 2.34 -20.22 7.18
C SER A 166 3.18 -19.89 5.94
N ILE A 167 2.70 -19.01 5.05
CA ILE A 167 3.48 -18.55 3.90
C ILE A 167 4.85 -17.96 4.28
N PHE A 168 5.00 -17.40 5.48
CA PHE A 168 6.28 -16.86 5.96
C PHE A 168 7.32 -17.93 6.27
N LYS A 169 6.92 -19.19 6.32
CA LYS A 169 7.79 -20.34 6.66
C LYS A 169 7.90 -21.36 5.52
N ASP A 170 7.24 -21.11 4.39
CA ASP A 170 7.18 -22.03 3.25
C ASP A 170 7.33 -21.23 1.94
N GLU A 171 8.53 -21.29 1.36
CA GLU A 171 8.88 -20.59 0.12
C GLU A 171 7.95 -20.96 -1.05
N LYS A 172 7.49 -22.21 -1.13
CA LYS A 172 6.59 -22.63 -2.23
C LYS A 172 5.24 -21.95 -2.10
N ARG A 173 4.73 -21.75 -0.88
CA ARG A 173 3.49 -21.00 -0.63
C ARG A 173 3.69 -19.52 -0.89
N LEU A 174 4.82 -18.96 -0.44
CA LEU A 174 5.18 -17.57 -0.73
C LEU A 174 5.23 -17.29 -2.24
N ARG A 175 5.88 -18.14 -3.02
CA ARG A 175 5.95 -18.01 -4.49
C ARG A 175 4.57 -18.08 -5.14
N LYS A 176 3.65 -18.92 -4.64
CA LYS A 176 2.26 -18.95 -5.12
C LYS A 176 1.51 -17.66 -4.81
N ALA A 177 1.67 -17.13 -3.60
CA ALA A 177 1.08 -15.85 -3.21
C ALA A 177 1.63 -14.70 -4.07
N LEU A 178 2.95 -14.66 -4.29
CA LEU A 178 3.62 -13.69 -5.17
C LEU A 178 3.13 -13.80 -6.61
N TYR A 179 2.94 -15.01 -7.13
CA TYR A 179 2.36 -15.20 -8.45
C TYR A 179 0.93 -14.63 -8.53
N PHE A 180 0.08 -14.93 -7.56
CA PHE A 180 -1.29 -14.40 -7.51
C PHE A 180 -1.30 -12.86 -7.47
N ALA A 181 -0.50 -12.26 -6.60
CA ALA A 181 -0.37 -10.81 -6.49
C ALA A 181 0.15 -10.15 -7.77
N ARG A 182 1.13 -10.77 -8.44
CA ARG A 182 1.62 -10.33 -9.74
C ARG A 182 0.52 -10.37 -10.79
N VAL A 183 -0.29 -11.43 -10.82
CA VAL A 183 -1.42 -11.53 -11.74
C VAL A 183 -2.47 -10.45 -11.43
N CYS A 184 -2.73 -10.14 -10.15
CA CYS A 184 -3.59 -9.01 -9.79
C CYS A 184 -3.10 -7.70 -10.42
N GLY A 185 -1.80 -7.39 -10.27
CA GLY A 185 -1.18 -6.21 -10.87
C GLY A 185 -1.17 -6.24 -12.41
N ALA A 186 -0.94 -7.41 -13.00
CA ALA A 186 -0.92 -7.62 -14.45
C ALA A 186 -2.31 -7.43 -15.08
N ILE A 187 -3.39 -7.86 -14.42
CA ILE A 187 -4.74 -7.57 -14.92
C ILE A 187 -5.07 -6.09 -14.69
N MET A 188 -4.71 -5.55 -13.53
CA MET A 188 -4.96 -4.15 -13.16
C MET A 188 -4.43 -3.18 -14.22
N VAL A 189 -3.23 -3.42 -14.75
CA VAL A 189 -2.59 -2.51 -15.70
C VAL A 189 -3.27 -2.45 -17.08
N THR A 190 -4.13 -3.41 -17.40
CA THR A 190 -4.79 -3.52 -18.73
C THR A 190 -6.04 -2.64 -18.88
N LYS A 191 -6.51 -2.01 -17.80
CA LYS A 191 -7.73 -1.19 -17.80
C LYS A 191 -7.48 0.12 -17.06
N ARG A 192 -8.23 1.16 -17.41
CA ARG A 192 -8.13 2.46 -16.74
C ARG A 192 -8.80 2.46 -15.36
N GLY A 193 -8.18 3.17 -14.42
CA GLY A 193 -8.74 3.53 -13.12
C GLY A 193 -8.37 2.59 -11.97
N ALA A 194 -8.13 3.18 -10.81
CA ALA A 194 -7.58 2.50 -9.62
C ALA A 194 -8.49 1.45 -8.96
N ILE A 195 -9.81 1.55 -9.15
CA ILE A 195 -10.80 0.65 -8.52
C ILE A 195 -11.55 -0.14 -9.58
N SER A 196 -11.95 0.51 -10.68
CA SER A 196 -12.67 -0.11 -11.79
C SER A 196 -11.88 -1.22 -12.49
N ALA A 197 -10.55 -1.18 -12.42
CA ALA A 197 -9.67 -2.18 -13.02
C ALA A 197 -9.30 -3.33 -12.08
N LEU A 198 -9.72 -3.29 -10.80
CA LEU A 198 -9.39 -4.37 -9.85
C LEU A 198 -9.98 -5.70 -10.33
N PRO A 199 -9.17 -6.77 -10.43
CA PRO A 199 -9.65 -8.05 -10.86
C PRO A 199 -10.45 -8.75 -9.76
N THR A 200 -11.42 -9.57 -10.17
CA THR A 200 -12.03 -10.56 -9.30
C THR A 200 -11.08 -11.73 -9.07
N LYS A 201 -11.37 -12.57 -8.06
CA LYS A 201 -10.62 -13.81 -7.84
C LYS A 201 -10.65 -14.72 -9.07
N ASP A 202 -11.79 -14.81 -9.75
CA ASP A 202 -11.94 -15.67 -10.91
C ASP A 202 -11.11 -15.17 -12.10
N ASP A 203 -11.05 -13.85 -12.31
CA ASP A 203 -10.17 -13.25 -13.34
C ASP A 203 -8.70 -13.66 -13.13
N VAL A 204 -8.23 -13.63 -11.87
CA VAL A 204 -6.86 -14.00 -11.51
C VAL A 204 -6.60 -15.49 -11.71
N LEU A 205 -7.55 -16.36 -11.33
CA LEU A 205 -7.42 -17.81 -11.48
C LEU A 205 -7.51 -18.28 -12.94
N GLN A 206 -8.24 -17.54 -13.78
CA GLN A 206 -8.36 -17.84 -15.21
C GLN A 206 -7.25 -17.20 -16.06
N TYR A 207 -6.40 -16.36 -15.46
CA TYR A 207 -5.31 -15.71 -16.16
C TYR A 207 -4.37 -16.75 -16.80
N LYS A 208 -4.44 -16.85 -18.12
CA LYS A 208 -3.48 -17.60 -18.93
C LYS A 208 -2.42 -16.62 -19.39
N MET A 209 -1.15 -16.99 -19.22
CA MET A 209 -0.06 -16.25 -19.85
C MET A 209 -0.33 -16.20 -21.36
N GLN A 210 -0.48 -15.00 -21.90
CA GLN A 210 -0.49 -14.75 -23.35
C GLN A 210 0.93 -14.84 -23.88
#